data_AF-A0A7G8ZJT1-F1
#
_entry.id   AF-A0A7G8ZJT1-F1
#
_cell.length_a   1.000
_cell.length_b   1.000
_cell.length_c   1.000
_cell.angle_alpha   90.00
_cell.angle_beta   90.00
_cell.angle_gamma   90.00
#
_symmetry.space_group_name_H-M   'P 1'
#
loop_
_entity.id
_entity.type
_entity.pdbx_description
1 polymer ?
#
loop_
_entity_poly.entity_id
_entity_poly.type
_entity_poly.pdbx_seq_one_letter_code
_entity_poly.pdbx_strand_id
1 'polypeptide(L)'
;MIVQFSVPSSLDDLAVEDRREIVRQTSQRVWERVIQFESQISENETPADDQPRLVREFDYTPAIVIELSATEASQLRQDIGVISVFPDGLDQPMLDQSIPSIGADRLHALGMRGQGTSIAILDTGIDVDHPMLAGRIVSSACFSTEDEGVSETLCPNNLDEDTASSDAGRNCSSPLSVSANGARGCAHGTHVASIAAGAEIPDPSDDEVMLVGVAADAGVIPVQVFSRFNASDNCGSARPCVLSYQSDQIAALEWLFENREAFSLSVINMSLGSGRFESECPSDPRAHIIEMLRDAGVFVVVSAGNDGFSDAVSAPACISEAIAVTTDASLPIKAIWLIYRHRASASRLLSRSLQPTPRRKLRQAVDFHGCASRQWGVGSIESSVSIRQCRSDRVHIGWHCYG
;
A
#
# COMPACT_ATOMS: atom_id res chain seq x y z
N MET A 1 8.66 16.80 26.18
CA MET A 1 7.99 17.71 25.23
C MET A 1 8.97 18.09 24.13
N ILE A 2 8.50 18.23 22.90
CA ILE A 2 9.29 18.73 21.76
C ILE A 2 9.09 20.24 21.67
N VAL A 3 10.17 21.01 21.79
CA VAL A 3 10.20 22.46 21.67
C VAL A 3 10.82 22.83 20.33
N GLN A 4 10.01 23.30 19.38
CA GLN A 4 10.47 23.74 18.07
C GLN A 4 10.81 25.23 18.11
N PHE A 5 11.94 25.61 17.51
CA PHE A 5 12.43 26.98 17.52
C PHE A 5 12.75 27.50 16.12
N SER A 6 12.74 28.82 15.97
CA SER A 6 13.05 29.47 14.71
C SER A 6 14.55 29.51 14.47
N VAL A 7 14.94 29.19 13.25
CA VAL A 7 16.29 29.35 12.70
C VAL A 7 16.24 30.35 11.54
N PRO A 8 17.37 30.99 11.16
CA PRO A 8 17.40 31.91 10.03
C PRO A 8 16.88 31.25 8.75
N SER A 9 16.14 32.00 7.92
CA SER A 9 15.54 31.47 6.68
C SER A 9 16.56 31.02 5.63
N SER A 10 17.83 31.43 5.78
CA SER A 10 18.93 31.05 4.90
C SER A 10 19.64 29.77 5.35
N LEU A 11 19.10 29.03 6.34
CA LEU A 11 19.75 27.85 6.88
C LEU A 11 20.02 26.79 5.80
N ASP A 12 19.09 26.59 4.86
CA ASP A 12 19.20 25.60 3.79
C ASP A 12 20.32 25.91 2.78
N ASP A 13 20.74 27.18 2.69
CA ASP A 13 21.78 27.65 1.77
C ASP A 13 23.21 27.46 2.31
N LEU A 14 23.37 27.02 3.56
CA LEU A 14 24.68 26.90 4.23
C LEU A 14 25.29 25.51 4.07
N ALA A 15 26.59 25.36 4.35
CA ALA A 15 27.21 24.03 4.43
C ALA A 15 26.59 23.22 5.58
N VAL A 16 26.63 21.89 5.49
CA VAL A 16 25.97 20.99 6.46
C VAL A 16 26.52 21.19 7.87
N GLU A 17 27.82 21.43 8.00
CA GLU A 17 28.50 21.72 9.27
C GLU A 17 28.04 23.04 9.89
N ASP A 18 27.85 24.08 9.06
CA ASP A 18 27.37 25.40 9.51
C ASP A 18 25.90 25.32 9.96
N ARG A 19 25.08 24.53 9.24
CA ARG A 19 23.69 24.25 9.63
C ARG A 19 23.61 23.59 10.99
N ARG A 20 24.44 22.57 11.19
CA ARG A 20 24.52 21.82 12.44
C ARG A 20 24.88 22.74 13.60
N GLU A 21 25.89 23.57 13.41
CA GLU A 21 26.35 24.50 14.45
C GLU A 21 25.27 25.51 14.82
N ILE A 22 24.56 26.08 13.84
CA ILE A 22 23.46 27.03 14.09
C ILE A 22 22.31 26.36 14.88
N VAL A 23 21.92 25.14 14.51
CA VAL A 23 20.87 24.39 15.22
C VAL A 23 21.30 24.10 16.66
N ARG A 24 22.53 23.64 16.90
CA ARG A 24 23.05 23.38 18.25
C ARG A 24 23.13 24.64 19.11
N GLN A 25 23.67 25.73 18.58
CA GLN A 25 23.74 26.99 19.32
C GLN A 25 22.34 27.52 19.67
N THR A 26 21.37 27.36 18.77
CA THR A 26 19.99 27.80 19.02
C THR A 26 19.31 26.90 20.05
N SER A 27 19.53 25.58 19.98
CA SER A 27 19.10 24.61 20.98
C SER A 27 19.62 24.96 22.38
N GLN A 28 20.92 25.28 22.50
CA GLN A 28 21.52 25.67 23.78
C GLN A 28 20.92 26.96 24.35
N ARG A 29 20.64 27.97 23.52
CA ARG A 29 19.97 29.21 23.97
C ARG A 29 18.53 28.97 24.42
N VAL A 30 17.82 28.05 23.79
CA VAL A 30 16.48 27.65 24.24
C VAL A 30 16.59 26.95 25.59
N TRP A 31 17.52 26.02 25.75
CA TRP A 31 17.78 25.30 27.01
C TRP A 31 18.17 26.22 28.17
N GLU A 32 19.09 27.16 27.95
CA GLU A 32 19.50 28.15 28.95
C GLU A 32 18.34 29.01 29.45
N ARG A 33 17.37 29.33 28.58
CA ARG A 33 16.16 30.08 28.96
C ARG A 33 15.22 29.26 29.82
N VAL A 34 15.09 27.96 29.57
CA VAL A 34 14.32 27.05 30.43
C VAL A 34 14.89 27.03 31.85
N ILE A 35 16.21 26.89 31.98
CA ILE A 35 16.89 26.93 33.29
C ILE A 35 16.70 28.30 33.98
N GLN A 36 16.66 29.41 33.21
CA GLN A 36 16.44 30.73 33.78
C GLN A 36 15.01 30.94 34.32
N PHE A 37 13.98 30.29 33.76
CA PHE A 37 12.62 30.36 34.30
C PHE A 37 12.52 29.81 35.73
N GLU A 38 13.29 28.77 36.05
CA GLU A 38 13.40 28.18 37.40
C GLU A 38 13.97 29.20 38.40
N SER A 39 14.99 29.97 37.99
CA SER A 39 15.67 30.95 38.86
C SER A 39 14.80 32.14 39.31
N GLN A 40 13.62 32.33 38.69
CA GLN A 40 12.67 33.40 39.04
C GLN A 40 11.50 32.92 39.90
N ILE A 41 11.40 31.61 40.17
CA ILE A 41 10.43 31.01 41.10
C ILE A 41 11.10 30.93 42.49
N SER A 42 10.60 31.78 43.40
CA SER A 42 11.06 32.13 44.75
C SER A 42 11.46 30.98 45.71
N GLU A 43 12.42 31.30 46.60
CA GLU A 43 13.03 30.59 47.76
C GLU A 43 12.11 29.87 48.79
N ASN A 44 10.82 29.65 48.53
CA ASN A 44 9.89 29.17 49.56
C ASN A 44 8.98 27.99 49.15
N GLU A 45 9.32 27.30 48.06
CA GLU A 45 8.71 26.01 47.73
C GLU A 45 9.81 24.93 47.69
N THR A 46 9.56 23.80 48.35
CA THR A 46 10.39 22.59 48.19
C THR A 46 10.50 22.28 46.69
N PRO A 47 11.72 22.04 46.14
CA PRO A 47 11.86 21.71 44.73
C PRO A 47 10.94 20.54 44.40
N ALA A 48 10.03 20.72 43.44
CA ALA A 48 9.34 19.59 42.86
C ALA A 48 10.38 18.66 42.24
N ASP A 49 10.13 17.35 42.25
CA ASP A 49 10.93 16.32 41.58
C ASP A 49 10.97 16.51 40.03
N ASP A 50 10.32 17.56 39.53
CA ASP A 50 10.17 17.96 38.13
C ASP A 50 11.11 19.12 37.77
N GLN A 51 12.42 18.93 37.90
CA GLN A 51 13.35 19.87 37.26
C GLN A 51 13.29 19.68 35.74
N PRO A 52 13.31 20.78 34.95
CA PRO A 52 13.36 20.63 33.52
C PRO A 52 14.62 19.87 33.15
N ARG A 53 14.48 18.80 32.37
CA ARG A 53 15.58 17.93 31.98
C ARG A 53 15.72 17.92 30.48
N LEU A 54 16.94 18.19 30.00
CA LEU A 54 17.27 18.01 28.60
C LEU A 54 17.28 16.51 28.27
N VAL A 55 16.31 16.08 27.47
CA VAL A 55 16.17 14.68 27.06
C VAL A 55 16.95 14.42 25.77
N ARG A 56 16.86 15.32 24.79
CA ARG A 56 17.49 15.14 23.48
C ARG A 56 17.76 16.47 22.79
N GLU A 57 18.96 16.58 22.21
CA GLU A 57 19.28 17.61 21.21
C GLU A 57 19.27 17.01 19.80
N PHE A 58 18.83 17.79 18.83
CA PHE A 58 18.89 17.43 17.42
C PHE A 58 20.01 18.21 16.73
N ASP A 59 20.72 17.54 15.82
CA ASP A 59 21.83 18.15 15.07
C ASP A 59 21.36 19.02 13.92
N TYR A 60 20.21 18.72 13.31
CA TYR A 60 19.73 19.40 12.09
C TYR A 60 18.27 19.84 12.17
N THR A 61 17.48 19.21 13.05
CA THR A 61 16.11 19.60 13.29
C THR A 61 16.11 20.79 14.26
N PRO A 62 15.48 21.93 13.95
CA PRO A 62 15.42 23.09 14.83
C PRO A 62 14.42 22.87 15.96
N ALA A 63 14.71 21.86 16.78
CA ALA A 63 13.93 21.46 17.93
C ALA A 63 14.85 20.91 19.03
N ILE A 64 14.30 20.80 20.23
CA ILE A 64 14.94 20.18 21.40
C ILE A 64 13.87 19.44 22.19
N VAL A 65 14.22 18.30 22.79
CA VAL A 65 13.31 17.54 23.65
C VAL A 65 13.66 17.82 25.10
N ILE A 66 12.70 18.39 25.82
CA ILE A 66 12.86 18.81 27.20
C ILE A 66 11.68 18.26 28.01
N GLU A 67 11.94 17.71 29.19
CA GLU A 67 10.91 17.48 30.21
C GLU A 67 10.54 18.83 30.81
N LEU A 68 9.27 19.20 30.69
CA LEU A 68 8.76 20.51 31.10
C LEU A 68 7.50 20.32 31.91
N SER A 69 7.35 21.08 33.00
CA SER A 69 6.07 21.27 33.66
C SER A 69 5.09 22.01 32.75
N ALA A 70 3.79 21.90 33.06
CA ALA A 70 2.73 22.59 32.30
C ALA A 70 2.90 24.13 32.31
N THR A 71 3.45 24.67 33.40
CA THR A 71 3.72 26.10 33.55
C THR A 71 4.87 26.54 32.65
N GLU A 72 5.99 25.81 32.66
CA GLU A 72 7.16 26.10 31.83
C GLU A 72 6.84 25.95 30.33
N ALA A 73 6.08 24.92 29.96
CA ALA A 73 5.62 24.74 28.59
C ALA A 73 4.74 25.91 28.11
N SER A 74 3.91 26.47 28.98
CA SER A 74 3.05 27.61 28.66
C SER A 74 3.84 28.91 28.53
N GLN A 75 4.89 29.09 29.32
CA GLN A 75 5.83 30.21 29.21
C GLN A 75 6.66 30.12 27.93
N LEU A 76 7.20 28.94 27.61
CA LEU A 76 7.96 28.72 26.38
C LEU A 76 7.14 28.94 25.11
N ARG A 77 5.84 28.63 25.10
CA ARG A 77 4.97 28.95 23.96
C ARG A 77 4.84 30.44 23.66
N GLN A 78 5.16 31.30 24.62
CA GLN A 78 5.12 32.76 24.47
C GLN A 78 6.52 33.35 24.22
N ASP A 79 7.57 32.53 24.24
CA ASP A 79 8.95 32.97 24.06
C ASP A 79 9.25 33.34 22.60
N ILE A 80 9.95 34.47 22.42
CA ILE A 80 10.36 34.94 21.10
C ILE A 80 11.43 34.00 20.53
N GLY A 81 11.06 33.32 19.46
CA GLY A 81 11.92 32.36 18.76
C GLY A 81 11.57 30.91 19.06
N VAL A 82 10.60 30.63 19.93
CA VAL A 82 9.92 29.34 20.00
C VAL A 82 8.73 29.38 19.06
N ILE A 83 8.69 28.44 18.11
CA ILE A 83 7.60 28.31 17.13
C ILE A 83 6.42 27.58 17.79
N SER A 84 6.72 26.51 18.52
CA SER A 84 5.70 25.64 19.12
C SER A 84 6.28 24.70 20.16
N VAL A 85 5.44 24.31 21.13
CA VAL A 85 5.76 23.30 22.16
C VAL A 85 4.69 22.23 22.14
N PHE A 86 5.08 21.01 21.80
CA PHE A 86 4.19 19.85 21.69
C PHE A 86 4.58 18.76 22.71
N PRO A 87 3.61 17.98 23.21
CA PRO A 87 3.92 16.73 23.91
C PRO A 87 4.82 15.84 23.05
N ASP A 88 5.81 15.20 23.67
CA ASP A 88 6.62 14.18 23.01
C ASP A 88 5.80 12.89 23.05
N GLY A 89 5.05 12.64 21.98
CA GLY A 89 4.10 11.54 21.87
C GLY A 89 4.78 10.24 21.50
N LEU A 90 4.20 9.12 21.90
CA LEU A 90 4.58 7.81 21.39
C LEU A 90 3.84 7.58 20.06
N ASP A 91 4.58 7.38 18.98
CA ASP A 91 4.02 6.87 17.74
C ASP A 91 4.01 5.33 17.82
N GLN A 92 2.85 4.73 17.58
CA GLN A 92 2.71 3.29 17.46
C GLN A 92 3.13 2.84 16.05
N PRO A 93 3.65 1.61 15.89
CA PRO A 93 3.68 0.99 14.57
C PRO A 93 2.25 0.90 14.05
N MET A 94 1.96 1.57 12.94
CA MET A 94 0.62 1.57 12.35
C MET A 94 0.47 0.40 11.39
N LEU A 95 -0.41 -0.54 11.76
CA LEU A 95 -1.14 -1.36 10.80
C LEU A 95 -2.48 -1.74 11.44
N ASP A 96 -3.48 -0.88 11.26
CA ASP A 96 -4.73 -1.04 12.01
C ASP A 96 -5.94 -1.08 11.09
N GLN A 97 -6.13 -0.16 10.14
CA GLN A 97 -7.44 -0.05 9.47
C GLN A 97 -7.40 0.43 8.02
N SER A 98 -7.10 -0.48 7.11
CA SER A 98 -7.39 -0.32 5.68
C SER A 98 -8.82 -0.76 5.33
N ILE A 99 -9.33 -1.82 5.97
CA ILE A 99 -10.67 -2.38 5.74
C ILE A 99 -11.79 -1.33 5.95
N PRO A 100 -11.84 -0.54 7.04
CA PRO A 100 -12.83 0.52 7.19
C PRO A 100 -12.57 1.72 6.25
N SER A 101 -11.30 2.04 6.00
CA SER A 101 -10.89 3.18 5.16
C SER A 101 -11.32 3.02 3.70
N ILE A 102 -11.32 1.79 3.19
CA ILE A 102 -11.80 1.46 1.85
C ILE A 102 -13.26 0.99 1.81
N GLY A 103 -13.93 0.92 2.98
CA GLY A 103 -15.33 0.54 3.10
C GLY A 103 -15.62 -0.95 2.90
N ALA A 104 -14.64 -1.84 3.10
CA ALA A 104 -14.85 -3.29 3.02
C ALA A 104 -15.72 -3.82 4.17
N ASP A 105 -15.66 -3.20 5.35
CA ASP A 105 -16.56 -3.46 6.48
C ASP A 105 -18.05 -3.37 6.08
N ARG A 106 -18.41 -2.36 5.27
CA ARG A 106 -19.76 -2.17 4.77
C ARG A 106 -20.17 -3.25 3.77
N LEU A 107 -19.23 -3.77 2.98
CA LEU A 107 -19.48 -4.90 2.08
C LEU A 107 -19.67 -6.20 2.84
N HIS A 108 -18.82 -6.43 3.85
CA HIS A 108 -18.92 -7.59 4.72
C HIS A 108 -20.28 -7.62 5.42
N ALA A 109 -20.75 -6.47 5.91
CA ALA A 109 -22.09 -6.32 6.50
C ALA A 109 -23.23 -6.64 5.51
N LEU A 110 -22.98 -6.52 4.21
CA LEU A 110 -23.91 -6.91 3.13
C LEU A 110 -23.69 -8.34 2.63
N GLY A 111 -22.79 -9.12 3.26
CA GLY A 111 -22.43 -10.47 2.86
C GLY A 111 -21.52 -10.55 1.63
N MET A 112 -21.01 -9.42 1.13
CA MET A 112 -20.10 -9.38 0.00
C MET A 112 -18.66 -9.57 0.47
N ARG A 113 -18.24 -10.83 0.59
CA ARG A 113 -16.92 -11.24 1.08
C ARG A 113 -16.10 -12.03 0.04
N GLY A 114 -16.50 -12.04 -1.23
CA GLY A 114 -15.78 -12.75 -2.32
C GLY A 114 -16.18 -14.22 -2.53
N GLN A 115 -17.25 -14.68 -1.90
CA GLN A 115 -17.73 -16.07 -2.04
C GLN A 115 -17.93 -16.45 -3.52
N GLY A 116 -17.42 -17.63 -3.89
CA GLY A 116 -17.55 -18.19 -5.24
C GLY A 116 -16.55 -17.64 -6.26
N THR A 117 -15.61 -16.81 -5.81
CA THR A 117 -14.49 -16.32 -6.63
C THR A 117 -13.16 -16.71 -5.99
N SER A 118 -12.10 -16.72 -6.78
CA SER A 118 -10.75 -16.96 -6.29
C SER A 118 -9.79 -15.85 -6.70
N ILE A 119 -8.82 -15.60 -5.84
CA ILE A 119 -7.73 -14.64 -6.03
C ILE A 119 -6.42 -15.42 -6.11
N ALA A 120 -5.66 -15.22 -7.20
CA ALA A 120 -4.31 -15.74 -7.31
C ALA A 120 -3.29 -14.73 -6.76
N ILE A 121 -2.33 -15.24 -5.99
CA ILE A 121 -1.25 -14.44 -5.39
C ILE A 121 0.05 -14.90 -6.03
N LEU A 122 0.53 -14.15 -7.02
CA LEU A 122 1.84 -14.34 -7.66
C LEU A 122 2.92 -13.67 -6.79
N ASP A 123 3.57 -14.46 -5.95
CA ASP A 123 4.46 -13.95 -4.91
C ASP A 123 5.49 -15.02 -4.49
N THR A 124 6.10 -14.86 -3.32
CA THR A 124 7.08 -15.72 -2.66
C THR A 124 6.48 -17.02 -2.08
N GLY A 125 5.31 -17.43 -2.55
CA GLY A 125 4.49 -18.50 -2.00
C GLY A 125 3.74 -18.10 -0.73
N ILE A 126 2.93 -19.01 -0.19
CA ILE A 126 2.09 -18.79 0.99
C ILE A 126 2.36 -19.85 2.05
N ASP A 127 2.37 -19.43 3.32
CA ASP A 127 2.21 -20.36 4.45
C ASP A 127 0.75 -20.83 4.50
N VAL A 128 0.50 -21.97 3.85
CA VAL A 128 -0.85 -22.55 3.72
C VAL A 128 -1.43 -23.04 5.05
N ASP A 129 -0.59 -23.19 6.07
CA ASP A 129 -1.00 -23.60 7.42
C ASP A 129 -1.31 -22.39 8.32
N HIS A 130 -1.10 -21.15 7.83
CA HIS A 130 -1.40 -19.95 8.58
C HIS A 130 -2.90 -19.87 8.94
N PRO A 131 -3.29 -19.54 10.18
CA PRO A 131 -4.69 -19.57 10.61
C PRO A 131 -5.67 -18.76 9.74
N MET A 132 -5.21 -17.66 9.13
CA MET A 132 -6.04 -16.87 8.20
C MET A 132 -6.22 -17.53 6.82
N LEU A 133 -5.41 -18.50 6.44
CA LEU A 133 -5.36 -19.04 5.07
C LEU A 133 -5.63 -20.55 5.01
N ALA A 134 -5.55 -21.24 6.15
CA ALA A 134 -5.85 -22.66 6.29
C ALA A 134 -7.25 -22.99 5.75
N GLY A 135 -7.32 -23.99 4.86
CA GLY A 135 -8.58 -24.44 4.25
C GLY A 135 -9.15 -23.51 3.16
N ARG A 136 -8.42 -22.47 2.75
CA ARG A 136 -8.82 -21.55 1.66
C ARG A 136 -8.13 -21.81 0.32
N ILE A 137 -7.12 -22.66 0.32
CA ILE A 137 -6.33 -22.96 -0.88
C ILE A 137 -7.16 -23.82 -1.84
N VAL A 138 -7.45 -23.29 -3.03
CA VAL A 138 -8.25 -23.99 -4.05
C VAL A 138 -7.40 -24.64 -5.13
N SER A 139 -6.20 -24.12 -5.36
CA SER A 139 -5.19 -24.63 -6.27
C SER A 139 -3.85 -24.02 -5.90
N SER A 140 -2.74 -24.52 -6.45
CA SER A 140 -1.39 -24.11 -6.09
C SER A 140 -0.44 -24.37 -7.25
N ALA A 141 0.53 -23.47 -7.46
CA ALA A 141 1.57 -23.67 -8.46
C ALA A 141 2.90 -23.02 -8.04
N CYS A 142 3.99 -23.49 -8.62
CA CYS A 142 5.32 -22.90 -8.48
C CYS A 142 6.03 -22.86 -9.83
N PHE A 143 6.68 -21.73 -10.10
CA PHE A 143 7.57 -21.47 -11.22
C PHE A 143 8.80 -20.77 -10.67
N SER A 144 9.92 -21.47 -10.54
CA SER A 144 11.12 -20.97 -9.86
C SER A 144 12.35 -21.50 -10.57
N THR A 145 12.86 -20.73 -11.53
CA THR A 145 13.99 -21.16 -12.37
C THR A 145 15.26 -21.37 -11.54
N GLU A 146 15.84 -22.56 -11.64
CA GLU A 146 17.21 -22.89 -11.23
C GLU A 146 18.20 -22.55 -12.36
N ASP A 147 19.28 -21.84 -12.02
CA ASP A 147 20.39 -21.56 -12.92
C ASP A 147 21.69 -21.83 -12.17
N GLU A 148 22.49 -22.78 -12.67
CA GLU A 148 23.63 -23.34 -11.95
C GLU A 148 24.64 -22.26 -11.55
N GLY A 149 24.78 -22.05 -10.24
CA GLY A 149 25.67 -21.03 -9.67
C GLY A 149 25.09 -19.61 -9.61
N VAL A 150 23.85 -19.42 -10.05
CA VAL A 150 23.14 -18.13 -10.06
C VAL A 150 21.91 -18.15 -9.15
N SER A 151 20.97 -19.07 -9.38
CA SER A 151 19.72 -19.19 -8.60
C SER A 151 19.36 -20.64 -8.29
N GLU A 152 18.69 -20.83 -7.15
CA GLU A 152 18.15 -22.13 -6.70
C GLU A 152 16.61 -22.08 -6.74
N THR A 153 15.98 -23.15 -7.25
CA THR A 153 14.53 -23.29 -7.23
C THR A 153 13.98 -23.33 -5.80
N LEU A 154 12.81 -22.74 -5.61
CA LEU A 154 12.01 -22.79 -4.39
C LEU A 154 10.79 -23.70 -4.51
N CYS A 155 10.62 -24.42 -5.63
CA CYS A 155 9.52 -25.36 -5.77
C CYS A 155 9.74 -26.61 -4.89
N PRO A 156 8.69 -27.13 -4.21
CA PRO A 156 8.82 -28.26 -3.29
C PRO A 156 9.39 -29.54 -3.92
N ASN A 157 9.14 -29.74 -5.23
CA ASN A 157 9.63 -30.88 -5.99
C ASN A 157 11.11 -30.74 -6.43
N ASN A 158 11.77 -29.62 -6.14
CA ASN A 158 13.12 -29.26 -6.60
C ASN A 158 13.27 -29.27 -8.13
N LEU A 159 12.23 -28.86 -8.85
CA LEU A 159 12.26 -28.58 -10.28
C LEU A 159 11.95 -27.10 -10.52
N ASP A 160 12.12 -26.64 -11.76
CA ASP A 160 11.77 -25.26 -12.13
C ASP A 160 10.26 -24.99 -12.09
N GLU A 161 9.44 -26.05 -12.14
CA GLU A 161 8.00 -25.98 -12.17
C GLU A 161 7.35 -27.07 -11.30
N ASP A 162 6.30 -26.70 -10.59
CA ASP A 162 5.36 -27.62 -9.95
C ASP A 162 3.93 -27.10 -10.10
N THR A 163 3.13 -27.75 -10.93
CA THR A 163 1.68 -27.46 -11.08
C THR A 163 0.81 -28.63 -10.64
N ALA A 164 1.42 -29.67 -10.08
CA ALA A 164 0.75 -30.94 -9.77
C ALA A 164 0.59 -31.16 -8.27
N SER A 165 1.52 -30.65 -7.45
CA SER A 165 1.45 -30.76 -6.00
C SER A 165 0.41 -29.80 -5.43
N SER A 166 -0.37 -30.28 -4.46
CA SER A 166 -1.39 -29.46 -3.77
C SER A 166 -0.80 -28.27 -3.00
N ASP A 167 0.48 -28.36 -2.64
CA ASP A 167 1.24 -27.36 -1.90
C ASP A 167 2.38 -26.75 -2.74
N ALA A 168 2.31 -26.82 -4.08
CA ALA A 168 3.35 -26.31 -4.97
C ALA A 168 3.76 -24.85 -4.66
N GLY A 169 2.80 -23.95 -4.49
CA GLY A 169 2.99 -22.54 -4.11
C GLY A 169 3.21 -22.30 -2.62
N ARG A 170 3.62 -23.30 -1.84
CA ARG A 170 4.01 -23.10 -0.44
C ARG A 170 5.21 -22.16 -0.36
N ASN A 171 5.24 -21.31 0.66
CA ASN A 171 6.37 -20.43 0.87
C ASN A 171 7.64 -21.18 1.29
N CYS A 172 8.81 -20.58 1.03
CA CYS A 172 10.07 -21.20 1.38
C CYS A 172 10.35 -21.18 2.91
N SER A 173 11.14 -22.14 3.37
CA SER A 173 11.45 -22.33 4.80
C SER A 173 12.60 -21.45 5.32
N SER A 174 12.68 -21.28 6.66
CA SER A 174 13.75 -20.57 7.40
C SER A 174 15.17 -20.98 6.97
N PRO A 175 16.16 -20.04 6.90
CA PRO A 175 16.18 -18.68 7.47
C PRO A 175 15.63 -17.57 6.56
N LEU A 176 15.18 -17.87 5.35
CA LEU A 176 14.60 -16.86 4.43
C LEU A 176 13.23 -16.34 4.89
N SER A 177 12.63 -16.96 5.91
CA SER A 177 11.27 -16.73 6.38
C SER A 177 11.11 -15.55 7.36
N VAL A 178 12.15 -15.10 8.09
CA VAL A 178 11.97 -14.00 9.06
C VAL A 178 13.22 -13.14 9.30
N SER A 179 13.02 -11.82 9.24
CA SER A 179 13.77 -10.74 9.90
C SER A 179 15.13 -10.29 9.33
N ALA A 180 15.98 -11.14 8.74
CA ALA A 180 17.23 -10.64 8.12
C ALA A 180 17.01 -9.94 6.76
N ASN A 181 15.87 -10.20 6.11
CA ASN A 181 15.57 -9.75 4.74
C ASN A 181 14.20 -9.07 4.55
N GLY A 182 13.36 -8.93 5.59
CA GLY A 182 12.03 -8.29 5.50
C GLY A 182 11.23 -8.68 4.24
N ALA A 183 10.82 -7.69 3.46
CA ALA A 183 10.08 -7.77 2.21
C ALA A 183 10.78 -8.54 1.07
N ARG A 184 12.03 -8.98 1.29
CA ARG A 184 12.82 -9.85 0.40
C ARG A 184 12.92 -11.28 0.94
N GLY A 185 12.00 -11.66 1.83
CA GLY A 185 11.88 -12.98 2.43
C GLY A 185 10.58 -13.68 2.03
N CYS A 186 10.46 -14.94 2.43
CA CYS A 186 9.34 -15.81 2.03
C CYS A 186 8.05 -15.61 2.86
N ALA A 187 8.00 -14.60 3.73
CA ALA A 187 6.77 -14.23 4.44
C ALA A 187 5.89 -13.26 3.63
N HIS A 188 6.44 -12.64 2.59
CA HIS A 188 5.77 -11.58 1.82
C HIS A 188 4.46 -12.07 1.20
N GLY A 189 4.44 -13.25 0.57
CA GLY A 189 3.25 -13.78 -0.06
C GLY A 189 2.14 -14.15 0.92
N THR A 190 2.50 -14.68 2.10
CA THR A 190 1.55 -14.93 3.20
C THR A 190 0.88 -13.63 3.66
N HIS A 191 1.68 -12.57 3.84
CA HIS A 191 1.18 -11.26 4.26
C HIS A 191 0.26 -10.62 3.20
N VAL A 192 0.64 -10.70 1.93
CA VAL A 192 -0.19 -10.23 0.81
C VAL A 192 -1.51 -11.01 0.73
N ALA A 193 -1.46 -12.33 0.88
CA ALA A 193 -2.64 -13.18 0.82
C ALA A 193 -3.61 -12.94 1.99
N SER A 194 -3.10 -12.70 3.20
CA SER A 194 -3.94 -12.42 4.37
C SER A 194 -4.69 -11.10 4.24
N ILE A 195 -4.09 -10.07 3.64
CA ILE A 195 -4.77 -8.81 3.30
C ILE A 195 -5.89 -9.05 2.28
N ALA A 196 -5.61 -9.82 1.23
CA ALA A 196 -6.56 -10.05 0.14
C ALA A 196 -7.77 -10.88 0.57
N ALA A 197 -7.53 -12.01 1.25
CA ALA A 197 -8.55 -13.05 1.47
C ALA A 197 -8.39 -13.78 2.82
N GLY A 198 -7.67 -13.20 3.77
CA GLY A 198 -7.51 -13.78 5.09
C GLY A 198 -8.84 -13.99 5.81
N ALA A 199 -9.04 -15.19 6.33
CA ALA A 199 -10.11 -15.52 7.25
C ALA A 199 -10.00 -14.69 8.53
N GLU A 200 -11.16 -14.48 9.14
CA GLU A 200 -11.28 -13.68 10.34
C GLU A 200 -10.71 -14.42 11.55
N ILE A 201 -9.69 -13.85 12.19
CA ILE A 201 -9.05 -14.39 13.41
C ILE A 201 -8.85 -13.27 14.44
N PRO A 202 -8.78 -13.58 15.75
CA PRO A 202 -8.32 -12.62 16.74
C PRO A 202 -6.88 -12.18 16.44
N ASP A 203 -6.57 -10.91 16.65
CA ASP A 203 -5.22 -10.40 16.57
C ASP A 203 -4.38 -11.02 17.69
N PRO A 204 -3.23 -11.68 17.40
CA PRO A 204 -2.39 -12.29 18.42
C PRO A 204 -1.83 -11.33 19.46
N SER A 205 -1.83 -10.02 19.17
CA SER A 205 -1.37 -8.95 20.05
C SER A 205 -2.50 -8.27 20.84
N ASP A 206 -3.75 -8.42 20.40
CA ASP A 206 -4.94 -7.88 21.03
C ASP A 206 -6.18 -8.72 20.66
N ASP A 207 -6.61 -9.62 21.55
CA ASP A 207 -7.76 -10.50 21.32
C ASP A 207 -9.10 -9.74 21.14
N GLU A 208 -9.16 -8.43 21.40
CA GLU A 208 -10.34 -7.59 21.13
C GLU A 208 -10.42 -7.11 19.67
N VAL A 209 -9.32 -7.22 18.92
CA VAL A 209 -9.23 -6.84 17.50
C VAL A 209 -9.33 -8.09 16.64
N MET A 210 -10.16 -8.03 15.59
CA MET A 210 -10.27 -9.10 14.60
C MET A 210 -9.50 -8.70 13.34
N LEU A 211 -8.56 -9.54 12.93
CA LEU A 211 -7.90 -9.44 11.63
C LEU A 211 -8.76 -10.12 10.58
N VAL A 212 -9.03 -9.45 9.47
CA VAL A 212 -9.82 -9.98 8.36
C VAL A 212 -9.36 -9.40 7.03
N GLY A 213 -9.30 -10.25 6.00
CA GLY A 213 -9.00 -9.83 4.63
C GLY A 213 -10.17 -9.16 3.92
N VAL A 214 -9.90 -8.48 2.82
CA VAL A 214 -10.92 -7.76 2.03
C VAL A 214 -11.99 -8.70 1.48
N ALA A 215 -11.58 -9.85 0.96
CA ALA A 215 -12.45 -10.87 0.40
C ALA A 215 -12.31 -12.19 1.18
N ALA A 216 -12.63 -12.14 2.48
CA ALA A 216 -12.41 -13.23 3.43
C ALA A 216 -13.10 -14.58 3.09
N ASP A 217 -14.03 -14.61 2.14
CA ASP A 217 -14.71 -15.82 1.65
C ASP A 217 -14.29 -16.23 0.23
N ALA A 218 -13.31 -15.55 -0.38
CA ALA A 218 -12.71 -15.97 -1.64
C ALA A 218 -11.77 -17.17 -1.46
N GLY A 219 -11.64 -17.98 -2.51
CA GLY A 219 -10.57 -18.97 -2.61
C GLY A 219 -9.22 -18.30 -2.86
N VAL A 220 -8.14 -18.92 -2.40
CA VAL A 220 -6.77 -18.42 -2.60
C VAL A 220 -5.98 -19.40 -3.47
N ILE A 221 -5.25 -18.87 -4.46
CA ILE A 221 -4.36 -19.64 -5.33
C ILE A 221 -2.94 -19.10 -5.14
N PRO A 222 -2.14 -19.68 -4.23
CA PRO A 222 -0.71 -19.41 -4.15
C PRO A 222 -0.01 -19.77 -5.45
N VAL A 223 0.75 -18.83 -5.98
CA VAL A 223 1.63 -19.04 -7.13
C VAL A 223 3.02 -18.51 -6.78
N GLN A 224 3.93 -19.44 -6.44
CA GLN A 224 5.32 -19.12 -6.13
C GLN A 224 6.07 -18.78 -7.42
N VAL A 225 6.61 -17.57 -7.53
CA VAL A 225 7.35 -17.09 -8.73
C VAL A 225 8.76 -16.59 -8.44
N PHE A 226 9.26 -16.82 -7.23
CA PHE A 226 10.59 -16.37 -6.81
C PHE A 226 11.56 -17.54 -6.75
N SER A 227 12.81 -17.25 -7.09
CA SER A 227 13.97 -18.13 -6.89
C SER A 227 14.88 -17.56 -5.82
N ARG A 228 15.67 -18.42 -5.19
CA ARG A 228 16.67 -18.01 -4.22
C ARG A 228 17.95 -17.60 -4.92
N PHE A 229 18.48 -16.44 -4.54
CA PHE A 229 19.77 -15.95 -4.98
C PHE A 229 20.72 -15.89 -3.81
N ASN A 230 21.87 -16.52 -3.98
CA ASN A 230 22.90 -16.49 -2.94
C ASN A 230 23.91 -15.38 -3.18
N ALA A 231 24.09 -14.84 -4.39
CA ALA A 231 25.15 -13.91 -4.78
C ALA A 231 24.90 -12.42 -4.42
N SER A 232 25.97 -11.65 -4.24
CA SER A 232 25.94 -10.22 -3.85
C SER A 232 25.53 -9.34 -4.99
N ASP A 233 25.81 -9.76 -6.21
CA ASP A 233 25.47 -9.00 -7.41
C ASP A 233 23.95 -8.93 -7.58
N ASN A 234 23.23 -9.94 -7.08
CA ASN A 234 21.77 -9.96 -7.04
C ASN A 234 21.20 -9.35 -5.74
N CYS A 235 21.79 -9.68 -4.59
CA CYS A 235 21.18 -9.39 -3.28
C CYS A 235 21.78 -8.19 -2.52
N GLY A 236 22.90 -7.64 -2.98
CA GLY A 236 23.69 -6.68 -2.21
C GLY A 236 24.17 -7.27 -0.88
N SER A 237 23.97 -6.53 0.21
CA SER A 237 24.27 -6.98 1.57
C SER A 237 23.22 -7.94 2.15
N ALA A 238 22.04 -8.05 1.54
CA ALA A 238 20.90 -8.86 2.00
C ALA A 238 20.97 -10.30 1.45
N ARG A 239 22.13 -10.97 1.61
CA ARG A 239 22.33 -12.35 1.12
C ARG A 239 21.96 -13.38 2.20
N PRO A 240 21.31 -14.50 1.86
CA PRO A 240 20.63 -14.76 0.58
C PRO A 240 19.36 -13.92 0.43
N CYS A 241 18.89 -13.67 -0.80
CA CYS A 241 17.61 -13.00 -1.08
C CYS A 241 16.75 -13.82 -2.03
N VAL A 242 15.50 -13.40 -2.23
CA VAL A 242 14.64 -13.95 -3.28
C VAL A 242 14.34 -12.88 -4.34
N LEU A 243 14.41 -13.27 -5.61
CA LEU A 243 14.02 -12.44 -6.76
C LEU A 243 13.20 -13.29 -7.73
N SER A 244 12.47 -12.65 -8.63
CA SER A 244 11.59 -13.33 -9.58
C SER A 244 12.02 -13.03 -11.02
N TYR A 245 12.12 -14.08 -11.84
CA TYR A 245 12.35 -13.91 -13.27
C TYR A 245 11.05 -13.52 -13.99
N GLN A 246 11.19 -12.70 -15.03
CA GLN A 246 10.06 -12.33 -15.88
C GLN A 246 9.49 -13.55 -16.63
N SER A 247 10.31 -14.54 -16.96
CA SER A 247 9.88 -15.81 -17.57
C SER A 247 8.97 -16.60 -16.64
N ASP A 248 9.34 -16.73 -15.36
CA ASP A 248 8.54 -17.43 -14.35
C ASP A 248 7.19 -16.74 -14.15
N GLN A 249 7.19 -15.40 -14.12
CA GLN A 249 5.94 -14.62 -14.06
C GLN A 249 5.04 -14.88 -15.27
N ILE A 250 5.60 -14.95 -16.50
CA ILE A 250 4.82 -15.21 -17.72
C ILE A 250 4.25 -16.63 -17.70
N ALA A 251 5.07 -17.64 -17.38
CA ALA A 251 4.63 -19.03 -17.29
C ALA A 251 3.48 -19.19 -16.28
N ALA A 252 3.59 -18.52 -15.14
CA ALA A 252 2.56 -18.55 -14.13
C ALA A 252 1.25 -17.85 -14.55
N LEU A 253 1.35 -16.72 -15.28
CA LEU A 253 0.20 -16.03 -15.85
C LEU A 253 -0.48 -16.86 -16.95
N GLU A 254 0.28 -17.58 -17.77
CA GLU A 254 -0.26 -18.52 -18.77
C GLU A 254 -1.00 -19.68 -18.10
N TRP A 255 -0.40 -20.31 -17.09
CA TRP A 255 -1.04 -21.38 -16.31
C TRP A 255 -2.35 -20.91 -15.67
N LEU A 256 -2.38 -19.70 -15.10
CA LEU A 256 -3.59 -19.11 -14.56
C LEU A 256 -4.63 -18.81 -15.64
N PHE A 257 -4.21 -18.30 -16.79
CA PHE A 257 -5.11 -18.07 -17.91
C PHE A 257 -5.76 -19.38 -18.36
N GLU A 258 -4.99 -20.45 -18.55
CA GLU A 258 -5.51 -21.76 -18.98
C GLU A 258 -6.53 -22.34 -17.99
N ASN A 259 -6.29 -22.18 -16.69
CA ASN A 259 -7.09 -22.81 -15.65
C ASN A 259 -8.15 -21.88 -15.02
N ARG A 260 -8.27 -20.63 -15.48
CA ARG A 260 -9.11 -19.57 -14.89
C ARG A 260 -10.56 -20.00 -14.61
N GLU A 261 -11.15 -20.78 -15.51
CA GLU A 261 -12.55 -21.23 -15.39
C GLU A 261 -12.68 -22.32 -14.30
N ALA A 262 -11.74 -23.27 -14.26
CA ALA A 262 -11.71 -24.31 -13.25
C ALA A 262 -11.50 -23.73 -11.84
N PHE A 263 -10.73 -22.65 -11.74
CA PHE A 263 -10.41 -22.00 -10.47
C PHE A 263 -11.42 -20.92 -10.05
N SER A 264 -12.40 -20.59 -10.90
CA SER A 264 -13.27 -19.41 -10.70
C SER A 264 -12.44 -18.13 -10.45
N LEU A 265 -11.33 -18.00 -11.18
CA LEU A 265 -10.35 -16.95 -11.01
C LEU A 265 -10.94 -15.61 -11.45
N SER A 266 -10.86 -14.59 -10.60
CA SER A 266 -11.35 -13.24 -10.89
C SER A 266 -10.26 -12.17 -10.82
N VAL A 267 -9.27 -12.36 -9.95
CA VAL A 267 -8.20 -11.38 -9.71
C VAL A 267 -6.87 -12.11 -9.55
N ILE A 268 -5.82 -11.53 -10.12
CA ILE A 268 -4.43 -11.91 -9.93
C ILE A 268 -3.73 -10.73 -9.27
N ASN A 269 -3.08 -10.95 -8.14
CA ASN A 269 -2.26 -9.96 -7.46
C ASN A 269 -0.78 -10.23 -7.72
N MET A 270 -0.05 -9.20 -8.13
CA MET A 270 1.40 -9.20 -8.31
C MET A 270 2.00 -8.08 -7.45
N SER A 271 2.38 -8.40 -6.21
CA SER A 271 3.04 -7.47 -5.29
C SER A 271 4.54 -7.42 -5.53
N LEU A 272 4.92 -7.29 -6.79
CA LEU A 272 6.30 -7.32 -7.25
C LEU A 272 6.46 -6.35 -8.42
N GLY A 273 7.68 -5.90 -8.64
CA GLY A 273 8.00 -5.05 -9.77
C GLY A 273 9.42 -4.51 -9.68
N SER A 274 9.91 -4.00 -10.80
CA SER A 274 11.20 -3.33 -10.86
C SER A 274 11.26 -2.29 -11.97
N GLY A 275 12.32 -1.49 -11.96
CA GLY A 275 12.56 -0.45 -12.94
C GLY A 275 11.74 0.81 -12.70
N ARG A 276 11.97 1.80 -13.57
CA ARG A 276 11.36 3.13 -13.52
C ARG A 276 10.79 3.46 -14.89
N PHE A 277 9.47 3.59 -14.97
CA PHE A 277 8.75 3.88 -16.20
C PHE A 277 7.89 5.13 -16.02
N GLU A 278 8.25 6.21 -16.73
CA GLU A 278 7.52 7.49 -16.74
C GLU A 278 6.29 7.46 -17.69
N SER A 279 6.12 6.37 -18.44
CA SER A 279 5.04 6.19 -19.41
C SER A 279 4.66 4.72 -19.55
N GLU A 280 3.55 4.45 -20.25
CA GLU A 280 3.08 3.10 -20.53
C GLU A 280 4.17 2.26 -21.21
N CYS A 281 4.25 0.98 -20.85
CA CYS A 281 5.30 0.06 -21.32
C CYS A 281 4.74 -1.10 -22.17
N PRO A 282 4.14 -0.84 -23.35
CA PRO A 282 3.50 -1.89 -24.17
C PRO A 282 4.48 -2.94 -24.71
N SER A 283 5.79 -2.66 -24.68
CA SER A 283 6.84 -3.60 -25.08
C SER A 283 7.30 -4.54 -23.95
N ASP A 284 6.74 -4.42 -22.74
CA ASP A 284 7.04 -5.35 -21.67
C ASP A 284 6.59 -6.77 -22.06
N PRO A 285 7.41 -7.81 -21.86
CA PRO A 285 7.08 -9.17 -22.30
C PRO A 285 5.84 -9.76 -21.60
N ARG A 286 5.40 -9.21 -20.47
CA ARG A 286 4.17 -9.62 -19.78
C ARG A 286 2.91 -8.96 -20.34
N ALA A 287 3.02 -7.94 -21.20
CA ALA A 287 1.88 -7.15 -21.66
C ALA A 287 0.81 -7.99 -22.37
N HIS A 288 1.23 -8.90 -23.26
CA HIS A 288 0.29 -9.71 -24.04
C HIS A 288 -0.57 -10.63 -23.18
N ILE A 289 0.03 -11.36 -22.23
CA ILE A 289 -0.73 -12.28 -21.37
C ILE A 289 -1.64 -11.51 -20.40
N ILE A 290 -1.23 -10.33 -19.93
CA ILE A 290 -2.04 -9.45 -19.07
C ILE A 290 -3.25 -8.91 -19.85
N GLU A 291 -3.08 -8.54 -21.12
CA GLU A 291 -4.18 -8.15 -22.01
C GLU A 291 -5.19 -9.30 -22.19
N MET A 292 -4.70 -10.51 -22.48
CA MET A 292 -5.55 -11.70 -22.62
C MET A 292 -6.35 -12.00 -21.35
N LEU A 293 -5.73 -11.88 -20.17
CA LEU A 293 -6.39 -12.07 -18.88
C LEU A 293 -7.50 -11.03 -18.67
N ARG A 294 -7.22 -9.76 -18.95
CA ARG A 294 -8.22 -8.68 -18.88
C ARG A 294 -9.41 -8.96 -19.79
N ASP A 295 -9.16 -9.35 -21.04
CA ASP A 295 -10.19 -9.65 -22.03
C ASP A 295 -11.04 -10.87 -21.64
N ALA A 296 -10.45 -11.81 -20.90
CA ALA A 296 -11.14 -12.95 -20.30
C ALA A 296 -11.89 -12.59 -19.00
N GLY A 297 -11.84 -11.34 -18.54
CA GLY A 297 -12.50 -10.88 -17.31
C GLY A 297 -11.73 -11.15 -16.02
N VAL A 298 -10.44 -11.48 -16.11
CA VAL A 298 -9.53 -11.64 -14.96
C VAL A 298 -8.67 -10.39 -14.82
N PHE A 299 -8.78 -9.70 -13.69
CA PHE A 299 -8.03 -8.46 -13.47
C PHE A 299 -6.65 -8.74 -12.87
N VAL A 300 -5.60 -8.14 -13.44
CA VAL A 300 -4.24 -8.19 -12.89
C VAL A 300 -3.95 -6.89 -12.14
N VAL A 301 -3.74 -7.00 -10.83
CA VAL A 301 -3.45 -5.89 -9.92
C VAL A 301 -1.97 -5.94 -9.55
N VAL A 302 -1.26 -4.82 -9.74
CA VAL A 302 0.21 -4.77 -9.62
C VAL A 302 0.63 -3.59 -8.76
N SER A 303 1.63 -3.81 -7.89
CA SER A 303 2.24 -2.73 -7.12
C SER A 303 2.95 -1.71 -8.02
N ALA A 304 2.73 -0.41 -7.76
CA ALA A 304 3.40 0.68 -8.46
C ALA A 304 4.91 0.76 -8.19
N GLY A 305 5.41 0.08 -7.14
CA GLY A 305 6.81 0.10 -6.73
C GLY A 305 7.06 0.92 -5.46
N ASN A 306 8.17 0.63 -4.77
CA ASN A 306 8.52 1.22 -3.47
C ASN A 306 9.76 2.13 -3.55
N ASP A 307 10.19 2.51 -4.74
CA ASP A 307 11.41 3.31 -4.97
C ASP A 307 11.23 4.82 -4.70
N GLY A 308 10.02 5.24 -4.29
CA GLY A 308 9.71 6.63 -3.95
C GLY A 308 9.58 7.55 -5.17
N PHE A 309 9.37 7.00 -6.37
CA PHE A 309 9.14 7.79 -7.57
C PHE A 309 7.80 8.54 -7.47
N SER A 310 7.81 9.83 -7.80
CA SER A 310 6.60 10.67 -7.84
C SER A 310 6.00 10.79 -9.24
N ASP A 311 6.75 10.37 -10.26
CA ASP A 311 6.48 10.57 -11.67
C ASP A 311 6.56 9.27 -12.50
N ALA A 312 6.74 8.12 -11.85
CA ALA A 312 6.96 6.84 -12.51
C ALA A 312 6.42 5.67 -11.68
N VAL A 313 6.22 4.54 -12.35
CA VAL A 313 5.88 3.25 -11.74
C VAL A 313 6.84 2.17 -12.21
N SER A 314 6.88 1.04 -11.51
CA SER A 314 7.64 -0.14 -11.92
C SER A 314 6.91 -0.96 -12.98
N ALA A 315 7.62 -1.83 -13.69
CA ALA A 315 6.99 -2.89 -14.48
C ALA A 315 6.69 -4.10 -13.59
N PRO A 316 5.56 -4.82 -13.76
CA PRO A 316 4.55 -4.67 -14.81
C PRO A 316 3.45 -3.60 -14.58
N ALA A 317 3.51 -2.77 -13.53
CA ALA A 317 2.46 -1.77 -13.26
C ALA A 317 2.35 -0.67 -14.34
N CYS A 318 3.40 -0.45 -15.14
CA CYS A 318 3.34 0.44 -16.30
C CYS A 318 2.53 -0.11 -17.49
N ILE A 319 2.04 -1.35 -17.45
CA ILE A 319 1.25 -1.97 -18.53
C ILE A 319 -0.20 -1.46 -18.42
N SER A 320 -0.73 -0.91 -19.51
CA SER A 320 -2.03 -0.20 -19.55
C SER A 320 -3.23 -1.09 -19.19
N GLU A 321 -3.08 -2.40 -19.37
CA GLU A 321 -4.08 -3.41 -19.06
C GLU A 321 -4.10 -3.80 -17.58
N ALA A 322 -2.99 -3.59 -16.87
CA ALA A 322 -2.86 -3.85 -15.44
C ALA A 322 -3.45 -2.70 -14.59
N ILE A 323 -3.83 -3.01 -13.36
CA ILE A 323 -4.26 -2.03 -12.38
C ILE A 323 -3.08 -1.72 -11.45
N ALA A 324 -2.44 -0.56 -11.64
CA ALA A 324 -1.36 -0.09 -10.79
C ALA A 324 -1.88 0.44 -9.44
N VAL A 325 -1.29 -0.01 -8.33
CA VAL A 325 -1.69 0.34 -6.95
C VAL A 325 -0.50 0.98 -6.22
N THR A 326 -0.74 2.15 -5.62
CA THR A 326 0.23 2.89 -4.80
C THR A 326 -0.13 2.78 -3.31
N THR A 327 0.74 3.29 -2.46
CA THR A 327 0.44 3.54 -1.05
C THR A 327 0.02 5.00 -0.82
N ASP A 328 -0.80 5.31 0.19
CA ASP A 328 -1.18 6.67 0.59
C ASP A 328 -1.16 6.76 2.13
N ALA A 329 -0.57 7.84 2.66
CA ALA A 329 -0.35 8.07 4.08
C ALA A 329 -1.28 9.17 4.67
N SER A 330 -2.30 9.69 3.97
CA SER A 330 -3.14 10.74 4.57
C SER A 330 -4.61 10.84 4.11
N LEU A 331 -5.52 10.60 5.08
CA LEU A 331 -6.93 11.04 5.22
C LEU A 331 -8.05 10.22 4.51
N PRO A 332 -9.26 10.14 5.12
CA PRO A 332 -10.29 9.14 4.76
C PRO A 332 -10.93 9.48 3.42
N ILE A 333 -10.62 8.68 2.39
CA ILE A 333 -11.28 8.80 1.10
C ILE A 333 -12.69 8.21 1.21
N LYS A 334 -13.71 9.01 0.88
CA LYS A 334 -15.05 8.50 0.61
C LYS A 334 -15.00 7.61 -0.64
N ALA A 335 -14.96 6.30 -0.45
CA ALA A 335 -15.01 5.33 -1.54
C ALA A 335 -16.27 5.53 -2.41
N ILE A 336 -16.07 5.67 -3.72
CA ILE A 336 -17.12 5.64 -4.75
C ILE A 336 -17.14 4.23 -5.34
N TRP A 337 -18.31 3.59 -5.27
CA TRP A 337 -18.60 2.24 -5.73
C TRP A 337 -18.60 2.10 -7.25
N LEU A 338 -17.91 1.09 -7.78
CA LEU A 338 -18.18 0.51 -9.10
C LEU A 338 -18.60 -0.96 -8.93
N ILE A 339 -19.91 -1.21 -8.93
CA ILE A 339 -20.46 -2.57 -9.10
C ILE A 339 -20.44 -2.87 -10.59
N TYR A 340 -19.49 -3.71 -11.04
CA TYR A 340 -19.53 -4.26 -12.39
C TYR A 340 -20.54 -5.41 -12.41
N ARG A 341 -21.72 -5.18 -13.01
CA ARG A 341 -22.70 -6.23 -13.24
C ARG A 341 -22.38 -6.92 -14.56
N HIS A 342 -21.89 -8.16 -14.50
CA HIS A 342 -21.78 -9.02 -15.68
C HIS A 342 -23.18 -9.25 -16.28
N ARG A 343 -23.41 -8.75 -17.50
CA ARG A 343 -24.50 -9.26 -18.34
C ARG A 343 -23.99 -10.51 -19.04
N ALA A 344 -24.31 -11.67 -18.47
CA ALA A 344 -24.26 -12.93 -19.20
C ALA A 344 -25.18 -12.82 -20.42
N SER A 345 -24.62 -13.01 -21.62
CA SER A 345 -25.36 -13.13 -22.87
C SER A 345 -26.21 -14.38 -22.85
N ALA A 346 -27.51 -14.24 -22.63
CA ALA A 346 -28.49 -15.26 -22.96
C ALA A 346 -29.30 -14.80 -24.17
N SER A 347 -28.83 -15.19 -25.36
CA SER A 347 -29.63 -15.20 -26.58
C SER A 347 -30.83 -16.13 -26.38
N ARG A 348 -32.02 -15.57 -26.19
CA ARG A 348 -33.29 -16.26 -26.50
C ARG A 348 -34.29 -15.30 -27.12
N LEU A 349 -34.56 -15.59 -28.38
CA LEU A 349 -35.71 -15.24 -29.21
C LEU A 349 -36.93 -14.77 -28.42
N LEU A 350 -37.41 -13.57 -28.71
CA LEU A 350 -38.83 -13.28 -28.88
C LEU A 350 -38.98 -12.12 -29.86
N SER A 351 -39.48 -12.46 -31.04
CA SER A 351 -39.89 -11.56 -32.12
C SER A 351 -40.96 -10.57 -31.64
N ARG A 352 -40.71 -9.27 -31.79
CA ARG A 352 -41.80 -8.32 -32.08
C ARG A 352 -41.28 -7.05 -32.75
N SER A 353 -41.67 -6.95 -34.02
CA SER A 353 -41.67 -5.79 -34.91
C SER A 353 -41.95 -4.47 -34.21
N LEU A 354 -41.10 -3.47 -34.44
CA LEU A 354 -41.47 -2.05 -34.61
C LEU A 354 -40.38 -1.35 -35.45
N GLN A 355 -40.83 -0.61 -36.47
CA GLN A 355 -40.05 -0.03 -37.58
C GLN A 355 -39.16 1.18 -37.17
N PRO A 356 -38.17 1.57 -38.00
CA PRO A 356 -37.22 2.64 -37.69
C PRO A 356 -37.63 4.00 -38.28
N THR A 357 -37.30 5.10 -37.58
CA THR A 357 -37.27 6.45 -38.16
C THR A 357 -35.99 7.22 -37.75
N PRO A 358 -35.50 8.16 -38.58
CA PRO A 358 -34.08 8.29 -38.85
C PRO A 358 -33.35 9.49 -38.22
N ARG A 359 -32.02 9.34 -38.25
CA ARG A 359 -30.91 10.25 -37.89
C ARG A 359 -31.12 11.75 -38.15
N ARG A 360 -30.52 12.57 -37.29
CA ARG A 360 -30.00 13.91 -37.64
C ARG A 360 -28.57 14.09 -37.12
N LYS A 361 -27.64 14.41 -38.06
CA LYS A 361 -26.22 14.76 -37.84
C LYS A 361 -26.08 16.22 -37.39
N LEU A 362 -25.05 16.54 -36.60
CA LEU A 362 -24.18 17.76 -36.64
C LEU A 362 -23.21 17.68 -35.43
N ARG A 363 -21.93 17.32 -35.62
CA ARG A 363 -20.71 18.15 -35.84
C ARG A 363 -20.40 19.21 -34.76
N GLN A 364 -19.31 18.93 -34.02
CA GLN A 364 -18.21 19.78 -33.53
C GLN A 364 -18.52 21.08 -32.76
N ALA A 365 -17.97 21.19 -31.54
CA ALA A 365 -16.97 22.21 -31.15
C ALA A 365 -16.53 21.98 -29.68
N VAL A 366 -15.23 22.09 -29.44
CA VAL A 366 -14.57 22.19 -28.13
C VAL A 366 -14.41 23.68 -27.85
N ASP A 367 -14.76 24.14 -26.65
CA ASP A 367 -14.23 25.40 -26.09
C ASP A 367 -14.28 25.35 -24.55
N PHE A 368 -13.12 25.60 -23.94
CA PHE A 368 -12.90 25.85 -22.51
C PHE A 368 -13.29 27.29 -22.18
N HIS A 369 -13.90 27.58 -21.01
CA HIS A 369 -13.67 28.79 -20.21
C HIS A 369 -14.47 28.78 -18.87
N GLY A 370 -13.76 29.04 -17.76
CA GLY A 370 -14.14 30.08 -16.78
C GLY A 370 -15.08 29.73 -15.61
N CYS A 371 -14.50 29.63 -14.41
CA CYS A 371 -15.18 29.83 -13.12
C CYS A 371 -15.78 31.25 -13.00
N ALA A 372 -17.01 31.36 -12.47
CA ALA A 372 -17.49 32.55 -11.77
C ALA A 372 -18.49 32.18 -10.68
N SER A 373 -18.26 32.73 -9.50
CA SER A 373 -19.02 32.62 -8.27
C SER A 373 -20.35 33.39 -8.32
N ARG A 374 -21.38 32.89 -7.62
CA ARG A 374 -22.48 33.68 -7.04
C ARG A 374 -23.19 32.91 -5.93
N GLN A 375 -23.18 33.46 -4.72
CA GLN A 375 -23.97 33.06 -3.56
C GLN A 375 -25.45 33.43 -3.76
N TRP A 376 -26.36 32.53 -3.40
CA TRP A 376 -27.70 32.83 -2.89
C TRP A 376 -28.09 31.79 -1.82
N GLY A 377 -28.69 32.27 -0.73
CA GLY A 377 -28.91 31.53 0.50
C GLY A 377 -30.16 30.65 0.57
N VAL A 378 -30.05 29.68 1.48
CA VAL A 378 -31.03 29.01 2.36
C VAL A 378 -32.48 28.81 1.88
N GLY A 379 -32.87 27.54 1.73
CA GLY A 379 -34.28 27.13 1.65
C GLY A 379 -34.49 25.67 1.22
N SER A 380 -34.40 24.75 2.19
CA SER A 380 -34.97 23.39 2.28
C SER A 380 -35.34 22.59 1.01
N ILE A 381 -34.51 21.56 0.76
CA ILE A 381 -34.82 20.14 0.51
C ILE A 381 -36.00 19.85 -0.43
N GLU A 382 -35.67 19.65 -1.72
CA GLU A 382 -36.12 18.55 -2.58
C GLU A 382 -35.49 18.75 -3.96
N SER A 383 -34.54 17.91 -4.36
CA SER A 383 -34.06 17.93 -5.75
C SER A 383 -33.43 16.61 -6.17
N SER A 384 -34.21 15.90 -6.98
CA SER A 384 -33.80 15.17 -8.18
C SER A 384 -32.35 15.43 -8.64
N VAL A 385 -31.54 14.37 -8.68
CA VAL A 385 -30.20 14.42 -9.28
C VAL A 385 -30.33 14.15 -10.78
N SER A 386 -30.18 15.21 -11.57
CA SER A 386 -29.86 15.13 -13.00
C SER A 386 -28.41 14.70 -13.17
N ILE A 387 -28.18 13.49 -13.68
CA ILE A 387 -26.85 12.99 -14.05
C ILE A 387 -26.38 13.73 -15.32
N ARG A 388 -25.38 14.60 -15.21
CA ARG A 388 -24.53 15.00 -16.34
C ARG A 388 -23.24 14.18 -16.27
N GLN A 389 -23.03 13.40 -17.32
CA GLN A 389 -21.88 12.54 -17.52
C GLN A 389 -20.66 13.39 -17.90
N CYS A 390 -19.71 13.54 -16.99
CA CYS A 390 -18.35 13.98 -17.31
C CYS A 390 -17.47 12.73 -17.46
N ARG A 391 -16.91 12.53 -18.65
CA ARG A 391 -15.88 11.51 -18.92
C ARG A 391 -14.58 11.91 -18.20
N SER A 392 -14.13 11.08 -17.26
CA SER A 392 -12.74 10.99 -16.81
C SER A 392 -12.60 9.66 -16.07
N ASP A 393 -12.17 8.63 -16.79
CA ASP A 393 -11.92 7.29 -16.27
C ASP A 393 -10.53 7.24 -15.63
N ARG A 394 -10.41 7.56 -14.33
CA ARG A 394 -9.32 7.08 -13.46
C ARG A 394 -9.82 6.99 -12.01
N VAL A 395 -9.68 5.81 -11.40
CA VAL A 395 -9.90 5.59 -9.97
C VAL A 395 -8.57 5.14 -9.39
N HIS A 396 -8.05 5.91 -8.43
CA HIS A 396 -6.89 5.54 -7.63
C HIS A 396 -7.38 4.71 -6.43
N ILE A 397 -6.80 3.53 -6.25
CA ILE A 397 -7.05 2.65 -5.09
C ILE A 397 -5.66 2.28 -4.57
N GLY A 398 -5.41 2.49 -3.28
CA GLY A 398 -4.10 2.28 -2.65
C GLY A 398 -4.15 1.37 -1.43
N TRP A 399 -3.10 0.58 -1.24
CA TRP A 399 -2.88 -0.35 -0.12
C TRP A 399 -1.38 -0.44 0.22
N HIS A 400 -1.05 -0.53 1.51
CA HIS A 400 0.32 -0.43 2.07
C HIS A 400 1.00 -1.79 2.33
N CYS A 401 2.32 -1.83 2.10
CA CYS A 401 3.28 -2.82 2.60
C CYS A 401 4.27 -2.17 3.58
N TYR A 402 4.57 -2.82 4.72
CA TYR A 402 5.84 -2.76 5.43
C TYR A 402 6.13 -4.09 6.13
N GLY A 403 7.36 -4.59 5.97
CA GLY A 403 7.88 -5.82 6.55
C GLY A 403 8.85 -6.50 5.61
#